data_AF-A0A9D7HCA0-F1
#
_entry.id   AF-A0A9D7HCA0-F1
#
_cell.length_a   1.000
_cell.length_b   1.000
_cell.length_c   1.000
_cell.angle_alpha   90.00
_cell.angle_beta   90.00
_cell.angle_gamma   90.00
#
_symmetry.space_group_name_H-M   'P 1'
#
loop_
_entity.id
_entity.type
_entity.pdbx_description
1 polymer ?
#
loop_
_entity_poly.entity_id
_entity_poly.type
_entity_poly.pdbx_seq_one_letter_code
_entity_poly.pdbx_strand_id
1 'polypeptide(L)'
;MNFDATDSYDPGTIVSYSWDFSDGTFSSSPTPNKIFTETGDHLVTLTVTDNDGLTGTTTKVISVITFDPPQCVGPAGSVFRSISWE
;
A
#
# COMPACT_ATOMS: atom_id res chain seq x y z
N MET A 1 0.77 2.10 -4.17
CA MET A 1 1.19 0.70 -4.37
C MET A 1 0.08 -0.03 -5.08
N ASN A 2 0.42 -0.87 -6.06
CA ASN A 2 -0.53 -1.68 -6.81
C ASN A 2 -0.48 -3.12 -6.29
N PHE A 3 -1.63 -3.70 -5.98
CA PHE A 3 -1.77 -5.09 -5.58
C PHE A 3 -2.43 -5.88 -6.72
N ASP A 4 -2.11 -7.16 -6.82
CA ASP A 4 -2.64 -8.04 -7.86
C ASP A 4 -2.95 -9.41 -7.26
N ALA A 5 -4.22 -9.80 -7.35
CA ALA A 5 -4.71 -11.12 -6.94
C ALA A 5 -5.17 -11.98 -8.13
N THR A 6 -4.95 -11.54 -9.37
CA THR A 6 -5.47 -12.23 -10.56
C THR A 6 -4.86 -13.61 -10.80
N ASP A 7 -3.68 -13.88 -10.21
CA ASP A 7 -3.03 -15.20 -10.20
C ASP A 7 -3.60 -16.16 -9.13
N SER A 8 -4.63 -15.75 -8.36
CA SER A 8 -5.30 -16.64 -7.42
C SER A 8 -5.94 -17.81 -8.16
N TYR A 9 -5.83 -19.01 -7.60
CA TYR A 9 -6.25 -20.24 -8.27
C TYR A 9 -7.17 -21.09 -7.39
N ASP A 10 -8.23 -21.57 -8.01
CA ASP A 10 -9.13 -22.61 -7.51
C ASP A 10 -9.53 -23.52 -8.69
N PRO A 11 -9.68 -24.85 -8.51
CA PRO A 11 -10.21 -25.71 -9.57
C PRO A 11 -11.63 -25.34 -10.04
N GLY A 12 -12.41 -24.66 -9.19
CA GLY A 12 -13.68 -24.01 -9.50
C GLY A 12 -13.48 -22.58 -10.00
N THR A 13 -14.32 -21.65 -9.54
CA THR A 13 -14.30 -20.24 -9.95
C THR A 13 -14.22 -19.33 -8.74
N ILE A 14 -13.24 -18.44 -8.72
CA ILE A 14 -13.16 -17.36 -7.72
C ILE A 14 -14.24 -16.33 -8.03
N VAL A 15 -15.11 -16.05 -7.05
CA VAL A 15 -16.26 -15.14 -7.18
C VAL A 15 -16.06 -13.81 -6.45
N SER A 16 -15.13 -13.74 -5.49
CA SER A 16 -14.85 -12.48 -4.79
C SER A 16 -13.44 -12.39 -4.24
N TYR A 17 -13.00 -11.15 -4.05
CA TYR A 17 -11.75 -10.75 -3.42
C TYR A 17 -12.07 -9.78 -2.28
N SER A 18 -11.34 -9.88 -1.17
CA SER A 18 -11.43 -8.96 -0.05
C SER A 18 -10.03 -8.66 0.47
N TRP A 19 -9.64 -7.40 0.35
CA TRP A 19 -8.39 -6.86 0.86
C TRP A 19 -8.66 -6.12 2.15
N ASP A 20 -7.88 -6.42 3.19
CA ASP A 20 -7.79 -5.69 4.44
C ASP A 20 -6.35 -5.16 4.58
N PHE A 21 -6.20 -3.84 4.66
CA PHE A 21 -4.89 -3.19 4.78
C PHE A 21 -4.47 -2.93 6.24
N SER A 22 -5.23 -3.45 7.22
CA SER A 22 -5.02 -3.32 8.67
C SER A 22 -5.03 -1.88 9.22
N ASP A 23 -5.36 -0.90 8.38
CA ASP A 23 -5.48 0.52 8.71
C ASP A 23 -6.94 1.00 8.71
N GLY A 24 -7.89 0.07 8.68
CA GLY A 24 -9.33 0.34 8.61
C GLY A 24 -9.86 0.58 7.20
N THR A 25 -9.01 0.49 6.16
CA THR A 25 -9.45 0.53 4.76
C THR A 25 -9.50 -0.85 4.15
N PHE A 26 -10.42 -1.03 3.21
CA PHE A 26 -10.70 -2.31 2.54
C PHE A 26 -10.86 -2.13 1.04
N SER A 27 -10.72 -3.22 0.27
CA SER A 27 -11.05 -3.23 -1.16
C SER A 27 -11.58 -4.59 -1.61
N SER A 28 -12.51 -4.58 -2.57
CA SER A 28 -12.99 -5.79 -3.25
C SER A 28 -12.48 -5.92 -4.69
N SER A 29 -11.67 -4.97 -5.15
CA SER A 29 -11.04 -5.06 -6.48
C SER A 29 -9.99 -6.18 -6.47
N PRO A 30 -9.90 -7.01 -7.53
CA PRO A 30 -8.79 -7.95 -7.68
C PRO A 30 -7.42 -7.25 -7.81
N THR A 31 -7.41 -6.00 -8.30
CA THR A 31 -6.20 -5.20 -8.48
C THR A 31 -6.35 -3.80 -7.87
N PRO A 32 -6.35 -3.64 -6.53
CA PRO A 32 -6.54 -2.36 -5.90
C PRO A 32 -5.25 -1.53 -5.89
N ASN A 33 -5.43 -0.21 -5.90
CA ASN A 33 -4.37 0.76 -5.61
C ASN A 33 -4.52 1.27 -4.18
N LYS A 34 -3.45 1.19 -3.39
CA LYS A 34 -3.41 1.64 -1.99
C LYS A 34 -2.24 2.59 -1.75
N ILE A 35 -2.50 3.66 -1.00
CA ILE A 35 -1.50 4.61 -0.53
C ILE A 35 -1.38 4.43 0.98
N PHE A 36 -0.15 4.25 1.46
CA PHE A 36 0.19 4.23 2.89
C PHE A 36 0.81 5.59 3.23
N THR A 37 0.22 6.30 4.18
CA THR A 37 0.68 7.63 4.60
C THR A 37 1.59 7.58 5.82
N GLU A 38 1.50 6.51 6.60
CA GLU A 38 2.30 6.31 7.80
C GLU A 38 3.49 5.38 7.52
N THR A 39 4.62 5.69 8.13
CA THR A 39 5.79 4.80 8.14
C THR A 39 5.59 3.64 9.10
N GLY A 40 6.27 2.53 8.81
CA GLY A 40 6.22 1.32 9.61
C GLY A 40 5.78 0.12 8.77
N ASP A 41 5.55 -0.98 9.47
CA ASP A 41 5.10 -2.23 8.86
C ASP A 41 3.58 -2.26 8.80
N HIS A 42 3.05 -2.43 7.59
CA HIS A 42 1.62 -2.56 7.32
C HIS A 42 1.29 -4.00 6.95
N LEU A 43 0.30 -4.59 7.62
CA LEU A 43 -0.20 -5.93 7.29
C LEU A 43 -1.27 -5.82 6.21
N VAL A 44 -1.06 -6.52 5.10
CA VAL A 44 -2.04 -6.61 4.02
C VAL A 44 -2.52 -8.04 3.91
N THR A 45 -3.81 -8.24 4.13
CA THR A 45 -4.47 -9.54 4.05
C THR A 45 -5.39 -9.58 2.84
N LEU A 46 -5.25 -10.62 2.03
CA LEU A 46 -6.18 -10.95 0.96
C LEU A 46 -6.95 -12.20 1.36
N THR A 47 -8.26 -12.12 1.25
CA THR A 47 -9.16 -13.29 1.28
C THR A 47 -9.86 -13.40 -0.07
N VAL A 48 -9.80 -14.59 -0.67
CA VAL A 48 -10.55 -14.95 -1.88
C VAL A 48 -11.66 -15.92 -1.51
N THR A 49 -12.80 -15.82 -2.19
CA THR A 49 -13.93 -16.77 -2.04
C THR A 49 -14.25 -17.40 -3.38
N ASP A 50 -14.45 -18.72 -3.40
CA ASP A 50 -14.89 -19.45 -4.59
C ASP A 50 -16.43 -19.56 -4.68
N ASN A 51 -16.91 -20.14 -5.77
CA ASN A 51 -18.34 -20.34 -6.01
C ASN A 51 -19.01 -21.36 -5.07
N ASP A 52 -18.23 -22.16 -4.34
CA ASP A 52 -18.72 -23.09 -3.33
C ASP A 52 -18.75 -22.45 -1.92
N GLY A 53 -18.31 -21.19 -1.82
CA GLY A 53 -18.25 -20.41 -0.59
C GLY A 53 -17.02 -20.72 0.27
N LEU A 54 -16.06 -21.48 -0.23
CA LEU A 54 -14.79 -21.71 0.46
C LEU A 54 -13.90 -20.49 0.32
N THR A 55 -13.00 -20.32 1.29
CA THR A 55 -12.11 -19.16 1.34
C THR A 55 -10.66 -19.56 1.48
N GLY A 56 -9.80 -18.81 0.79
CA GLY A 56 -8.35 -18.85 0.95
C GLY A 56 -7.84 -17.49 1.40
N THR A 57 -6.90 -17.47 2.34
CA THR A 57 -6.35 -16.23 2.89
C THR A 57 -4.83 -16.23 2.82
N THR A 58 -4.25 -15.08 2.46
CA THR A 58 -2.82 -14.82 2.52
C THR A 58 -2.56 -13.45 3.14
N THR A 59 -1.45 -13.33 3.86
CA THR A 59 -1.05 -12.08 4.53
C THR A 59 0.39 -11.74 4.18
N LYS A 60 0.64 -10.47 3.89
CA LYS A 60 1.97 -9.93 3.57
C LYS A 60 2.25 -8.68 4.39
N VAL A 61 3.48 -8.54 4.84
CA VAL A 61 3.98 -7.31 5.50
C VAL A 61 4.60 -6.39 4.45
N ILE A 62 4.22 -5.11 4.48
CA ILE A 62 4.76 -4.05 3.65
C ILE A 62 5.43 -3.02 4.55
N SER A 63 6.75 -2.88 4.45
CA SER A 63 7.51 -1.88 5.20
C SER A 63 7.56 -0.56 4.45
N VAL A 64 6.98 0.49 5.03
CA VAL A 64 6.98 1.86 4.51
C VAL A 64 8.00 2.67 5.30
N ILE A 65 9.02 3.18 4.62
CA ILE A 65 10.05 4.02 5.23
C ILE A 65 9.94 5.45 4.71
N THR A 66 10.18 6.43 5.58
CA THR A 66 10.50 7.79 5.15
C THR A 66 12.00 7.92 5.04
N PHE A 67 12.44 8.58 3.98
CA PHE A 67 13.74 9.21 3.99
C PHE A 67 13.48 10.63 4.45
N ASP A 68 13.91 10.96 5.67
CA ASP A 68 14.02 12.36 6.02
C ASP A 68 14.93 13.00 4.96
N PRO A 69 14.53 14.12 4.32
CA PRO A 69 15.47 14.84 3.49
C PRO A 69 16.70 15.11 4.36
N PRO A 70 17.93 15.02 3.80
CA PRO A 70 19.11 15.42 4.55
C PRO A 70 18.79 16.79 5.12
N GLN A 71 18.67 16.88 6.45
CA GLN A 71 18.41 18.14 7.10
C GLN A 71 19.55 19.01 6.61
N CYS A 72 19.26 20.00 5.76
CA CYS A 72 20.19 21.09 5.57
C CYS A 72 20.16 21.79 6.93
N VAL A 73 21.00 21.33 7.86
CA VAL A 73 21.31 22.05 9.09
C VAL A 73 22.19 23.23 8.65
N GLY A 74 21.62 24.11 7.83
CA GLY A 74 22.09 25.46 7.71
C GLY A 74 21.81 26.11 9.06
N PRO A 75 22.79 26.81 9.66
CA PRO A 75 22.52 27.59 10.86
C PRO A 75 21.33 28.50 10.59
N ALA A 76 20.37 28.51 11.51
CA ALA A 76 19.17 29.32 11.44
C ALA A 76 19.49 30.73 10.92
N GLY A 77 18.88 31.13 9.80
CA GLY A 77 18.90 32.53 9.35
C GLY A 77 19.32 32.85 7.92
N SER A 78 19.28 31.92 6.95
CA SER A 78 19.45 32.31 5.54
C SER A 78 18.13 32.70 4.90
N VAL A 79 17.87 34.01 4.89
CA VAL A 79 16.87 34.69 4.06
C VAL A 79 17.21 34.38 2.60
N PHE A 80 16.32 33.72 1.86
CA PHE A 80 16.48 33.54 0.42
C PHE A 80 16.34 34.92 -0.25
N ARG A 81 17.46 35.56 -0.62
CA ARG A 81 17.44 36.68 -1.56
C ARG A 81 17.39 36.07 -2.96
N SER A 82 16.33 36.34 -3.69
CA SER A 82 16.18 35.93 -5.09
C SER A 82 17.41 36.37 -5.89
N ILE A 83 17.91 35.47 -6.73
CA ILE A 83 18.78 35.81 -7.84
C ILE A 83 18.09 35.29 -9.09
N SER A 84 17.62 36.24 -9.89
CA SER A 84 17.20 36.05 -11.27
C SER A 84 18.43 35.69 -12.10
N TRP A 85 18.25 34.77 -13.04
CA TRP A 85 19.14 34.68 -14.19
C TRP A 85 18.28 34.85 -15.45
N GLU A 86 18.83 35.56 -16.43
CA GLU A 86 18.24 35.84 -17.75
C GLU A 86 17.89 34.55 -18.52
#